data_AF-A0A928VCD9-F1
#
_entry.id   AF-A0A928VCD9-F1
#
_cell.length_a   1.000
_cell.length_b   1.000
_cell.length_c   1.000
_cell.angle_alpha   90.00
_cell.angle_beta   90.00
_cell.angle_gamma   90.00
#
_symmetry.space_group_name_H-M   'P 1'
#
loop_
_entity.id
_entity.type
_entity.pdbx_description
1 polymer ?
#
loop_
_entity_poly.entity_id
_entity_poly.type
_entity_poly.pdbx_seq_one_letter_code
_entity_poly.pdbx_strand_id
1 'polypeptide(L)'
;MPEANSNPQSTDAILGGQTPAPHQGAILGGIEGIQQKLNHEDLLVRLEAVEQAWNYGTAGLGCLHQALNDRSKLVRRRSRWLLRHPQGSPLIDLP
;
A
#
# COMPACT_ATOMS: atom_id res chain seq x y z
N MET A 1 46.03 6.00 -8.54
CA MET A 1 45.36 6.67 -7.41
C MET A 1 45.54 8.17 -7.61
N PRO A 2 44.46 8.97 -7.60
CA PRO A 2 43.49 9.04 -6.49
C PRO A 2 42.07 8.59 -6.85
N GLU A 3 41.36 8.17 -5.81
CA GLU A 3 39.96 7.72 -5.78
C GLU A 3 39.02 8.92 -5.68
N ALA A 4 38.00 8.96 -6.56
CA ALA A 4 36.85 9.86 -6.41
C ALA A 4 35.60 9.00 -6.22
N ASN A 5 35.26 8.82 -4.96
CA ASN A 5 34.10 8.14 -4.43
C ASN A 5 32.81 8.76 -5.00
N SER A 6 32.26 8.18 -6.08
CA SER A 6 30.97 8.57 -6.63
C SER A 6 29.91 7.61 -6.08
N ASN A 7 29.44 7.91 -4.87
CA ASN A 7 28.25 7.33 -4.28
C ASN A 7 27.06 7.51 -5.26
N PRO A 8 26.33 6.47 -5.68
CA PRO A 8 25.19 6.64 -6.57
C PRO A 8 24.10 7.41 -5.83
N GLN A 9 23.80 8.61 -6.32
CA GLN A 9 22.75 9.45 -5.79
C GLN A 9 21.40 8.81 -6.15
N SER A 10 20.68 8.35 -5.12
CA SER A 10 19.30 7.90 -5.22
C SER A 10 18.45 9.00 -5.85
N THR A 11 17.93 8.80 -7.06
CA THR A 11 16.63 9.28 -7.62
C THR A 11 16.67 9.14 -9.14
N ASP A 12 16.71 7.90 -9.64
CA ASP A 12 16.44 7.63 -11.06
C ASP A 12 15.35 6.56 -11.14
N ALA A 13 14.20 6.88 -10.55
CA ALA A 13 12.97 6.22 -10.93
C ALA A 13 12.55 6.80 -12.28
N ILE A 14 13.03 6.18 -13.36
CA ILE A 14 12.62 6.49 -14.73
C ILE A 14 11.10 6.32 -14.81
N LEU A 15 10.40 7.43 -15.01
CA LEU A 15 8.97 7.49 -15.32
C LEU A 15 8.76 6.95 -16.74
N GLY A 16 8.67 5.63 -16.85
CA GLY A 16 8.39 4.95 -18.10
C GLY A 16 6.93 5.17 -18.55
N GLY A 17 6.77 5.65 -19.78
CA GLY A 17 5.64 5.28 -20.62
C GLY A 17 4.61 6.37 -20.90
N GLN A 18 4.91 7.24 -21.87
CA GLN A 18 3.88 7.93 -22.63
C GLN A 18 3.04 6.88 -23.37
N THR A 19 1.82 6.62 -22.90
CA THR A 19 0.76 5.94 -23.67
C THR A 19 -0.51 6.77 -23.57
N PRO A 20 -1.25 6.95 -24.67
CA PRO A 20 -2.44 7.79 -24.68
C PRO A 20 -3.50 7.19 -23.75
N ALA A 21 -4.10 8.03 -22.93
CA ALA A 21 -5.00 7.66 -21.86
C ALA A 21 -6.18 6.79 -22.36
N PRO A 22 -6.46 5.63 -21.72
CA PRO A 22 -7.83 5.23 -21.52
C PRO A 22 -8.41 6.13 -20.42
N HIS A 23 -9.69 6.43 -20.49
CA HIS A 23 -10.38 7.55 -19.83
C HIS A 23 -10.37 7.57 -18.28
N GLN A 24 -9.58 6.72 -17.62
CA GLN A 24 -9.37 6.65 -16.16
C GLN A 24 -7.91 6.30 -15.79
N GLY A 25 -6.96 6.45 -16.71
CA GLY A 25 -5.55 6.08 -16.54
C GLY A 25 -4.73 7.06 -15.70
N ALA A 26 -5.08 7.24 -14.43
CA ALA A 26 -4.09 7.66 -13.46
C ALA A 26 -3.35 6.41 -13.00
N ILE A 27 -2.04 6.31 -13.27
CA ILE A 27 -1.18 5.31 -12.63
C ILE A 27 -1.03 5.75 -11.19
N LEU A 28 -2.04 5.47 -10.37
CA LEU A 28 -2.02 5.74 -8.95
C LEU A 28 -1.17 4.66 -8.31
N GLY A 29 0.13 4.80 -8.46
CA GLY A 29 1.09 4.01 -7.69
C GLY A 29 1.02 4.39 -6.21
N GLY A 30 1.54 3.52 -5.35
CA GLY A 30 1.74 3.89 -3.95
C GLY A 30 0.46 4.04 -3.13
N ILE A 31 0.54 4.95 -2.16
CA ILE A 31 -0.52 5.20 -1.18
C ILE A 31 -1.80 5.74 -1.83
N GLU A 32 -1.69 6.55 -2.87
CA GLU A 32 -2.85 7.11 -3.57
C GLU A 32 -3.68 6.02 -4.26
N GLY A 33 -3.01 5.04 -4.89
CA GLY A 33 -3.66 3.86 -5.47
C GLY A 33 -4.39 3.02 -4.44
N ILE A 34 -3.78 2.84 -3.27
CA ILE A 34 -4.40 2.11 -2.15
C ILE A 34 -5.66 2.83 -1.67
N GLN A 35 -5.63 4.16 -1.53
CA GLN A 35 -6.80 4.93 -1.12
C GLN A 35 -7.95 4.83 -2.13
N GLN A 36 -7.65 4.84 -3.43
CA GLN A 36 -8.67 4.61 -4.46
C GLN A 36 -9.25 3.19 -4.38
N LYS A 37 -8.39 2.17 -4.26
CA LYS A 37 -8.86 0.78 -4.09
C LYS A 37 -9.71 0.62 -2.82
N LEU A 38 -9.43 1.33 -1.72
CA LEU A 38 -10.25 1.32 -0.50
C LEU A 38 -11.64 1.94 -0.68
N ASN A 39 -11.87 2.76 -1.70
CA ASN A 39 -13.19 3.30 -2.02
C ASN A 39 -13.94 2.47 -3.09
N HIS A 40 -13.31 1.42 -3.63
CA HIS A 40 -13.88 0.60 -4.67
C HIS A 40 -15.13 -0.17 -4.18
N GLU A 41 -16.09 -0.40 -5.05
CA GLU A 41 -17.35 -1.08 -4.70
C GLU A 41 -17.15 -2.56 -4.34
N ASP A 42 -16.23 -3.22 -5.04
CA ASP A 42 -15.87 -4.62 -4.86
C ASP A 42 -15.13 -4.86 -3.54
N LEU A 43 -15.57 -5.87 -2.79
CA LEU A 43 -15.02 -6.24 -1.50
C LEU A 43 -13.57 -6.75 -1.58
N LEU A 44 -13.26 -7.56 -2.59
CA LEU A 44 -11.95 -8.18 -2.75
C LEU A 44 -10.91 -7.11 -3.12
N VAL A 45 -11.27 -6.14 -3.95
CA VAL A 45 -10.40 -4.99 -4.28
C VAL A 45 -10.04 -4.20 -3.02
N ARG A 46 -11.02 -3.94 -2.13
CA ARG A 46 -10.75 -3.25 -0.85
C ARG A 46 -9.86 -4.08 0.09
N LEU A 47 -10.03 -5.41 0.12
CA LEU A 47 -9.16 -6.29 0.91
C LEU A 47 -7.73 -6.32 0.38
N GLU A 48 -7.54 -6.37 -0.94
CA GLU A 48 -6.23 -6.28 -1.57
C GLU A 48 -5.53 -4.95 -1.23
N ALA A 49 -6.30 -3.85 -1.14
CA ALA A 49 -5.79 -2.55 -0.73
C ALA A 49 -5.28 -2.55 0.72
N VAL A 50 -5.96 -3.28 1.61
CA VAL A 50 -5.54 -3.45 3.01
C VAL A 50 -4.22 -4.22 3.11
N GLU A 51 -4.05 -5.31 2.35
CA GLU A 51 -2.76 -6.04 2.31
C GLU A 51 -1.65 -5.19 1.67
N GLN A 52 -1.96 -4.42 0.63
CA GLN A 52 -0.99 -3.49 0.04
C GLN A 52 -0.57 -2.42 1.04
N ALA A 53 -1.52 -1.75 1.70
CA ALA A 53 -1.22 -0.78 2.76
C ALA A 53 -0.26 -1.36 3.79
N TRP A 54 -0.44 -2.63 4.14
CA TRP A 54 0.43 -3.31 5.08
C TRP A 54 1.89 -3.45 4.61
N ASN A 55 2.07 -3.75 3.33
CA ASN A 55 3.39 -3.86 2.71
C ASN A 55 4.12 -2.51 2.57
N TYR A 56 3.40 -1.38 2.65
CA TYR A 56 3.98 -0.04 2.68
C TYR A 56 4.48 0.37 4.08
N GLY A 57 4.40 -0.51 5.08
CA GLY A 57 4.91 -0.27 6.42
C GLY A 57 4.26 0.96 7.06
N THR A 58 5.09 1.84 7.65
CA THR A 58 4.61 3.06 8.32
C THR A 58 3.81 3.98 7.40
N ALA A 59 4.19 4.08 6.12
CA ALA A 59 3.49 4.90 5.13
C ALA A 59 2.05 4.42 4.85
N GLY A 60 1.79 3.13 5.02
CA GLY A 60 0.46 2.56 4.81
C GLY A 60 -0.44 2.53 6.04
N LEU A 61 0.06 2.90 7.22
CA LEU A 61 -0.74 2.90 8.45
C LEU A 61 -1.96 3.82 8.34
N GLY A 62 -1.85 4.96 7.66
CA GLY A 62 -3.00 5.85 7.42
C GLY A 62 -4.14 5.16 6.66
N CYS A 63 -3.80 4.36 5.65
CA CYS A 63 -4.77 3.57 4.88
C CYS A 63 -5.40 2.46 5.74
N LEU A 64 -4.63 1.81 6.60
CA LEU A 64 -5.19 0.83 7.54
C LEU A 64 -6.16 1.48 8.53
N HIS A 65 -5.82 2.64 9.10
CA HIS A 65 -6.74 3.38 9.97
C HIS A 65 -8.03 3.78 9.24
N GLN A 66 -7.95 4.21 7.97
CA GLN A 66 -9.13 4.46 7.15
C GLN A 66 -10.00 3.20 6.99
N ALA A 67 -9.37 2.05 6.71
CA ALA A 67 -10.05 0.76 6.51
C ALA A 67 -10.77 0.24 7.78
N LEU A 68 -10.46 0.76 8.97
CA LEU A 68 -11.23 0.47 10.20
C LEU A 68 -12.67 0.99 10.14
N ASN A 69 -12.97 1.94 9.26
CA ASN A 69 -14.31 2.49 9.04
C ASN A 69 -14.99 1.94 7.78
N ASP A 70 -14.44 0.87 7.17
CA ASP A 70 -15.01 0.29 5.95
C ASP A 70 -16.44 -0.25 6.17
N ARG A 71 -17.26 -0.11 5.12
CA ARG A 71 -18.62 -0.66 5.05
C ARG A 71 -18.69 -2.16 5.35
N SER A 72 -17.69 -2.93 4.94
CA SER A 72 -17.58 -4.37 5.20
C SER A 72 -16.96 -4.68 6.56
N LYS A 73 -17.62 -5.54 7.34
CA LYS A 73 -17.05 -6.07 8.59
C LYS A 73 -15.72 -6.82 8.35
N LEU A 74 -15.54 -7.42 7.18
CA LEU A 74 -14.36 -8.20 6.86
C LEU A 74 -13.13 -7.31 6.67
N VAL A 75 -13.26 -6.22 5.92
CA VAL A 75 -12.19 -5.23 5.72
C VAL A 75 -11.78 -4.60 7.06
N ARG A 76 -12.75 -4.19 7.88
CA ARG A 76 -12.47 -3.65 9.22
C ARG A 76 -11.71 -4.62 10.11
N ARG A 77 -12.14 -5.90 10.14
CA ARG A 77 -11.46 -6.94 10.94
C ARG A 77 -10.05 -7.17 10.46
N ARG A 78 -9.83 -7.21 9.14
CA ARG A 78 -8.51 -7.45 8.57
C ARG A 78 -7.55 -6.31 8.90
N SER A 79 -7.97 -5.06 8.70
CA SER A 79 -7.18 -3.88 9.09
C SER A 79 -6.85 -3.89 10.60
N ARG A 80 -7.83 -4.17 11.46
CA ARG A 80 -7.60 -4.29 12.92
C ARG A 80 -6.63 -5.40 13.29
N TRP A 81 -6.65 -6.52 12.56
CA TRP A 81 -5.69 -7.60 12.76
C TRP A 81 -4.27 -7.12 12.41
N LEU A 82 -4.08 -6.54 11.23
CA LEU A 82 -2.77 -6.06 10.77
C LEU A 82 -2.18 -4.97 11.70
N LEU A 83 -3.00 -4.02 12.15
CA LEU A 83 -2.58 -2.99 13.10
C LEU A 83 -2.14 -3.54 14.47
N ARG A 84 -2.63 -4.72 14.86
CA ARG A 84 -2.25 -5.39 16.12
C ARG A 84 -1.08 -6.36 15.95
N HIS A 85 -0.77 -6.75 14.72
CA HIS A 85 0.32 -7.68 14.41
C HIS A 85 1.31 -7.01 13.47
N PRO A 86 2.08 -6.02 13.96
CA PRO A 86 2.98 -5.29 13.11
C PRO A 86 4.07 -6.19 12.51
N GLN A 87 4.66 -5.82 11.36
CA GLN A 87 5.58 -6.65 10.58
C GLN A 87 6.74 -7.06 11.51
N GLY A 88 6.89 -8.37 11.75
CA GLY A 88 7.81 -8.91 12.77
C GLY A 88 7.13 -9.58 13.96
N SER A 89 5.80 -9.57 14.05
CA SER A 89 5.06 -10.35 15.04
C SER A 89 4.96 -11.81 14.56
N PRO A 90 5.50 -12.81 15.29
CA PRO A 90 5.42 -14.20 14.89
C PRO A 90 3.95 -14.64 14.77
N LEU A 91 3.64 -15.41 13.72
CA LEU A 91 2.39 -16.14 13.50
C LEU A 91 2.24 -17.26 14.54
N ILE A 92 2.13 -16.91 15.82
CA ILE A 92 1.90 -17.84 16.92
C ILE A 92 0.92 -17.15 17.86
N ASP A 93 -0.34 -17.12 17.45
CA ASP A 93 -1.51 -17.28 18.32
C ASP A 93 -2.77 -16.88 17.54
N LEU A 94 -3.41 -17.89 16.96
CA LEU A 94 -4.83 -17.85 16.68
C LEU A 94 -5.46 -18.99 17.50
N PRO A 95 -6.40 -18.72 18.42
CA PRO A 95 -7.23 -19.77 19.01
C PRO A 95 -8.24 -20.33 17.99
#